data_AF-A0A8S1MM17-F1
#
_entry.id   AF-A0A8S1MM17-F1
#
_cell.length_a   1.000
_cell.length_b   1.000
_cell.length_c   1.000
_cell.angle_alpha   90.00
_cell.angle_beta   90.00
_cell.angle_gamma   90.00
#
_symmetry.space_group_name_H-M   'P 1'
#
loop_
_entity.id
_entity.type
_entity.pdbx_description
1 polymer ?
#
loop_
_entity_poly.entity_id
_entity_poly.type
_entity_poly.pdbx_seq_one_letter_code
_entity_poly.pdbx_strand_id
1 'polypeptide(L)'
;MSNQQKCSNCGAKDHIAKFCYERTKKVPVSIKLSTQTQKLNSREKKEMKIQKKEEQIITQVQKKIPQSKYEEDKYFGLHTQIWGSYWNEVLGWGFACCYSNQKSQECLGEKGKRQSLTKEYSIKRQIEETPIAQQELKSGPLNLNELYRKSNLREGAPVDIIYNQSNATN
;
A
#
# COMPACT_ATOMS: atom_id res chain seq x y z
N MET A 1 38.62 -16.88 41.45
CA MET A 1 37.62 -17.77 40.84
C MET A 1 38.33 -18.70 39.86
N SER A 2 38.43 -19.99 40.19
CA SER A 2 39.22 -20.97 39.41
C SER A 2 38.48 -21.33 38.12
N ASN A 3 39.07 -21.00 36.97
CA ASN A 3 38.53 -21.32 35.65
C ASN A 3 38.74 -22.82 35.39
N GLN A 4 37.77 -23.64 35.78
CA GLN A 4 37.75 -25.07 35.52
C GLN A 4 37.55 -25.32 34.02
N GLN A 5 38.64 -25.30 33.26
CA GLN A 5 38.63 -25.65 31.85
C GLN A 5 38.37 -27.15 31.69
N LYS A 6 37.18 -27.48 31.20
CA LYS A 6 36.79 -28.85 30.84
C LYS A 6 37.70 -29.43 29.77
N CYS A 7 38.01 -30.72 29.87
CA CYS A 7 38.74 -31.50 28.89
C CYS A 7 38.03 -31.42 27.53
N SER A 8 38.74 -30.97 26.49
CA SER A 8 38.19 -30.85 25.13
C SER A 8 37.90 -32.19 24.46
N ASN A 9 38.39 -33.31 25.00
CA ASN A 9 38.23 -34.64 24.41
C ASN A 9 37.01 -35.38 24.98
N CYS A 10 36.87 -35.47 26.32
CA CYS A 10 35.76 -36.18 26.98
C CYS A 10 34.78 -35.25 27.74
N GLY A 11 35.09 -33.97 27.90
CA GLY A 11 34.24 -32.99 28.59
C GLY A 11 34.32 -32.98 30.11
N ALA A 12 35.10 -33.88 30.73
CA ALA A 12 35.29 -33.92 32.17
C ALA A 12 36.13 -32.73 32.68
N LYS A 13 35.90 -32.27 33.91
CA LYS A 13 36.53 -31.05 34.48
C LYS A 13 37.77 -31.33 35.33
N ASP A 14 38.11 -32.59 35.51
CA ASP A 14 39.11 -33.13 36.42
C ASP A 14 40.48 -33.33 35.77
N HIS A 15 40.59 -33.18 34.45
CA HIS A 15 41.86 -33.23 33.72
C HIS A 15 41.83 -32.40 32.43
N ILE A 16 43.01 -32.08 31.89
CA ILE A 16 43.17 -31.40 30.60
C ILE A 16 43.37 -32.47 29.50
N ALA A 17 42.98 -32.17 28.26
CA ALA A 17 42.96 -33.10 27.12
C ALA A 17 44.24 -33.92 26.90
N LYS A 18 45.42 -33.37 27.25
CA LYS A 18 46.71 -34.07 27.12
C LYS A 18 46.81 -35.35 27.97
N PHE A 19 46.07 -35.43 29.07
CA PHE A 19 46.09 -36.56 30.01
C PHE A 19 44.79 -37.39 29.97
N CYS A 20 43.97 -37.19 28.95
CA CYS A 20 42.72 -37.92 28.78
C CYS A 20 43.02 -39.35 28.28
N TYR A 21 42.72 -40.36 29.11
CA TYR A 21 42.93 -41.77 28.77
C TYR A 21 41.86 -42.35 27.82
N GLU A 22 40.77 -41.61 27.57
CA GLU A 22 39.81 -41.96 26.52
C GLU A 22 40.43 -41.65 25.14
N ARG A 23 40.92 -42.70 24.47
CA ARG A 23 41.49 -42.63 23.12
C ARG A 23 40.49 -41.95 22.18
N THR A 24 40.94 -40.89 21.50
CA THR A 24 40.13 -39.97 20.69
C THR A 24 38.98 -40.69 19.97
N LYS A 25 37.74 -40.44 20.41
CA LYS A 25 36.61 -40.68 19.53
C LYS A 25 36.78 -39.65 18.41
N LYS A 26 37.42 -40.06 17.30
CA LYS A 26 37.23 -39.36 16.03
C LYS A 26 35.73 -39.34 15.83
N VAL A 27 35.09 -38.23 16.19
CA VAL A 27 33.72 -37.98 15.78
C VAL A 27 33.81 -38.05 14.26
N PRO A 28 33.16 -39.03 13.60
CA PRO A 28 33.16 -39.04 12.16
C PRO A 28 32.66 -37.67 11.73
N VAL A 29 33.44 -37.04 10.85
CA VAL A 29 33.07 -35.78 10.19
C VAL A 29 31.64 -35.97 9.71
N SER A 30 30.76 -35.10 10.20
CA SER A 30 29.33 -35.09 9.95
C SER A 30 28.52 -36.24 10.59
N ILE A 31 27.94 -35.97 11.76
CA ILE A 31 26.51 -36.24 11.90
C ILE A 31 25.84 -35.32 10.87
N LYS A 32 25.80 -35.75 9.61
CA LYS A 32 24.76 -35.25 8.72
C LYS A 32 23.50 -35.67 9.46
N LEU A 33 22.73 -34.71 9.97
CA LEU A 33 21.34 -34.99 10.30
C LEU A 33 20.81 -35.61 9.01
N SER A 34 20.61 -36.93 9.00
CA SER A 34 20.23 -37.63 7.79
C SER A 34 18.79 -37.23 7.55
N THR A 35 18.58 -36.13 6.84
CA THR A 35 17.43 -36.01 5.97
C THR A 35 17.57 -37.18 5.02
N GLN A 36 17.00 -38.32 5.42
CA GLN A 36 16.81 -39.47 4.57
C GLN A 36 15.96 -38.95 3.43
N THR A 37 16.63 -38.53 2.36
CA THR A 37 16.00 -38.09 1.13
C THR A 37 15.38 -39.36 0.57
N GLN A 38 14.13 -39.59 0.93
CA GLN A 38 13.36 -40.68 0.36
C GLN A 38 13.42 -40.51 -1.14
N LYS A 39 13.97 -41.50 -1.85
CA LYS A 39 14.04 -41.46 -3.30
C LYS A 39 12.61 -41.46 -3.81
N LEU A 40 12.14 -40.29 -4.21
CA LEU A 40 10.80 -40.13 -4.74
C LEU A 40 10.58 -41.09 -5.91
N ASN A 41 9.43 -41.74 -5.90
CA ASN A 41 9.02 -42.65 -6.95
C ASN A 41 8.77 -41.88 -8.26
N SER A 42 8.54 -42.61 -9.36
CA SER A 42 8.38 -41.98 -10.68
C SER A 42 7.13 -41.10 -10.79
N ARG A 43 6.10 -41.33 -9.96
CA ARG A 43 4.87 -40.52 -9.92
C ARG A 43 5.10 -39.23 -9.15
N GLU A 44 5.64 -39.30 -7.95
CA GLU A 44 6.00 -38.14 -7.11
C GLU A 44 6.99 -37.21 -7.83
N LYS A 45 7.95 -37.77 -8.59
CA LYS A 45 8.86 -36.98 -9.44
C LYS A 45 8.13 -36.26 -10.59
N LYS A 46 7.06 -36.84 -11.13
CA LYS A 46 6.23 -36.17 -12.15
C LYS A 46 5.38 -35.07 -11.51
N GLU A 47 4.77 -35.33 -10.37
CA GLU A 47 3.97 -34.36 -9.61
C GLU A 47 4.80 -33.15 -9.18
N MET A 48 5.98 -33.35 -8.58
CA MET A 48 6.88 -32.23 -8.27
C MET A 48 7.30 -31.42 -9.50
N LYS A 49 7.47 -32.07 -10.67
CA LYS A 49 7.78 -31.35 -11.91
C LYS A 49 6.60 -30.50 -12.39
N ILE A 50 5.38 -30.98 -12.20
CA ILE A 50 4.15 -30.25 -12.52
C ILE A 50 4.01 -29.06 -11.57
N GLN A 51 4.11 -29.28 -10.26
CA GLN A 51 4.02 -28.21 -9.26
C GLN A 51 5.09 -27.13 -9.46
N LYS A 52 6.33 -27.52 -9.76
CA LYS A 52 7.41 -26.58 -10.05
C LYS A 52 7.17 -25.78 -11.33
N LYS A 53 6.50 -26.35 -12.34
CA LYS A 53 6.07 -25.63 -13.54
C LYS A 53 4.95 -24.64 -13.21
N GLU A 54 3.98 -25.04 -12.40
CA GLU A 54 2.88 -24.18 -11.95
C GLU A 54 3.41 -22.97 -11.17
N GLU A 55 4.33 -23.19 -10.22
CA GLU A 55 5.02 -22.12 -9.48
C GLU A 55 5.77 -21.17 -10.42
N GLN A 56 6.45 -21.71 -11.45
CA GLN A 56 7.10 -20.90 -12.47
C GLN A 56 6.11 -20.08 -13.29
N ILE A 57 4.97 -20.65 -13.68
CA ILE A 57 3.92 -19.96 -14.42
C ILE A 57 3.36 -18.81 -13.58
N ILE A 58 3.01 -19.06 -12.31
CA ILE A 58 2.50 -18.02 -11.38
C ILE A 58 3.51 -16.87 -11.26
N THR A 59 4.79 -17.19 -11.05
CA THR A 59 5.86 -16.19 -10.94
C THR A 59 6.03 -15.38 -12.24
N GLN A 60 5.96 -16.05 -13.40
CA GLN A 60 6.07 -15.38 -14.70
C GLN A 60 4.86 -14.48 -14.99
N VAL A 61 3.65 -14.88 -14.60
CA VAL A 61 2.45 -14.07 -14.75
C VAL A 61 2.53 -12.85 -13.85
N GLN A 62 2.93 -12.98 -12.58
CA GLN A 62 3.10 -11.85 -11.66
C GLN A 62 4.13 -10.84 -12.15
N LYS A 63 5.27 -11.29 -12.68
CA LYS A 63 6.32 -10.41 -13.24
C LYS A 63 5.89 -9.67 -14.52
N LYS A 64 4.87 -10.15 -15.23
CA LYS A 64 4.36 -9.53 -16.44
C LYS A 64 3.33 -8.43 -16.18
N ILE A 65 2.81 -8.32 -14.96
CA ILE A 65 1.89 -7.24 -14.62
C ILE A 65 2.74 -5.98 -14.47
N PRO A 66 2.61 -4.98 -15.37
CA PRO A 66 3.37 -3.75 -15.24
C PRO A 66 2.91 -3.03 -13.98
N GLN A 67 3.76 -3.03 -12.95
CA GLN A 67 3.51 -2.25 -11.74
C GLN A 67 3.98 -0.81 -11.99
N SER A 68 3.18 0.17 -11.56
CA SER A 68 3.59 1.56 -11.64
C SER A 68 4.75 1.84 -10.65
N LYS A 69 5.44 2.97 -10.83
CA LYS A 69 6.54 3.39 -9.94
C LYS A 69 6.07 3.64 -8.50
N TYR A 70 4.78 3.90 -8.30
CA TYR A 70 4.22 4.33 -7.03
C TYR A 70 3.67 3.14 -6.26
N GLU A 71 3.70 3.22 -4.93
CA GLU A 71 3.11 2.21 -4.06
C GLU A 71 1.59 2.16 -4.28
N GLU A 72 1.14 1.10 -4.96
CA GLU A 72 -0.28 0.78 -5.12
C GLU A 72 -0.80 0.07 -3.87
N ASP A 73 -2.11 0.15 -3.65
CA ASP A 73 -2.83 -0.58 -2.59
C ASP A 73 -2.32 -0.40 -1.14
N LYS A 74 -1.89 0.82 -0.80
CA LYS A 74 -1.49 1.16 0.57
C LYS A 74 -2.70 1.29 1.50
N TYR A 75 -2.84 0.32 2.40
CA TYR A 75 -3.81 0.37 3.49
C TYR A 75 -3.27 1.23 4.65
N PHE A 76 -4.13 2.09 5.17
CA PHE A 76 -3.83 2.91 6.34
C PHE A 76 -4.46 2.28 7.57
N GLY A 77 -3.66 1.97 8.60
CA GLY A 77 -4.15 1.45 9.88
C GLY A 77 -5.02 0.19 9.73
N LEU A 78 -6.22 0.22 10.32
CA LEU A 78 -7.18 -0.89 10.35
C LEU A 78 -8.25 -0.81 9.23
N HIS A 79 -8.03 0.00 8.20
CA HIS A 79 -8.96 0.09 7.07
C HIS A 79 -8.82 -1.10 6.14
N THR A 80 -9.96 -1.66 5.70
CA THR A 80 -10.01 -2.77 4.72
C THR A 80 -10.03 -2.29 3.27
N GLN A 81 -10.05 -0.97 3.04
CA GLN A 81 -10.07 -0.35 1.73
C GLN A 81 -9.05 0.78 1.70
N ILE A 82 -8.53 1.08 0.52
CA ILE A 82 -7.50 2.09 0.32
C ILE A 82 -8.07 3.51 0.42
N TRP A 83 -7.24 4.50 0.73
CA TRP A 83 -7.67 5.89 0.70
C TRP A 83 -8.02 6.30 -0.73
N GLY A 84 -9.16 6.98 -0.92
CA GLY A 84 -9.66 7.37 -2.25
C GLY A 84 -10.60 6.34 -2.88
N SER A 85 -10.87 5.22 -2.19
CA SER A 85 -11.90 4.26 -2.59
C SER A 85 -13.34 4.80 -2.46
N TYR A 86 -13.52 5.97 -1.84
CA TYR A 86 -14.80 6.64 -1.69
C TYR A 86 -14.67 8.15 -1.92
N TRP A 87 -15.66 8.73 -2.62
CA TRP A 87 -15.82 10.16 -2.84
C TRP A 87 -17.18 10.62 -2.35
N ASN A 88 -17.21 11.80 -1.76
CA ASN A 88 -18.43 12.50 -1.38
C ASN A 88 -18.30 13.96 -1.80
N GLU A 89 -19.39 14.55 -2.33
CA GLU A 89 -19.41 15.94 -2.79
C GLU A 89 -19.05 16.94 -1.69
N VAL A 90 -19.42 16.64 -0.45
CA VAL A 90 -19.30 17.55 0.69
C VAL A 90 -18.14 17.17 1.61
N LEU A 91 -17.95 15.87 1.84
CA LEU A 91 -16.88 15.37 2.72
C LEU A 91 -15.55 15.13 2.00
N GLY A 92 -15.55 15.06 0.67
CA GLY A 92 -14.38 14.79 -0.17
C GLY A 92 -13.98 13.32 -0.18
N TRP A 93 -12.68 13.07 -0.38
CA TRP A 93 -12.10 11.72 -0.46
C TRP A 93 -12.09 11.02 0.90
N GLY A 94 -12.33 9.71 0.88
CA GLY A 94 -12.29 8.87 2.07
C GLY A 94 -12.11 7.38 1.76
N PHE A 95 -12.41 6.55 2.76
CA PHE A 95 -12.36 5.08 2.67
C PHE A 95 -13.75 4.48 2.44
N ALA A 96 -13.90 3.54 1.50
CA ALA A 96 -15.17 2.86 1.24
C ALA A 96 -15.66 1.94 2.38
N CYS A 97 -14.74 1.47 3.24
CA CYS A 97 -15.07 0.61 4.37
C CYS A 97 -15.93 1.30 5.44
N CYS A 98 -15.69 2.59 5.70
CA CYS A 98 -16.33 3.33 6.80
C CYS A 98 -16.77 4.75 6.43
N TYR A 99 -16.52 5.20 5.20
CA TYR A 99 -16.76 6.57 4.71
C TYR A 99 -16.09 7.67 5.54
N SER A 100 -15.05 7.33 6.30
CA SER A 100 -14.25 8.34 7.00
C SER A 100 -13.42 9.14 6.00
N ASN A 101 -13.48 10.47 6.12
CA ASN A 101 -12.67 11.41 5.34
C ASN A 101 -11.40 11.83 6.10
N GLN A 102 -10.94 11.03 7.05
CA GLN A 102 -9.75 11.28 7.86
C GLN A 102 -8.78 10.09 7.78
N LYS A 103 -7.58 10.31 7.24
CA LYS A 103 -6.57 9.25 7.00
C LYS A 103 -6.03 8.61 8.28
N SER A 104 -5.95 9.37 9.37
CA SER A 104 -5.37 8.93 10.65
C SER A 104 -6.38 8.22 11.57
N GLN A 105 -7.67 8.27 11.24
CA GLN A 105 -8.71 7.69 12.07
C GLN A 105 -8.77 6.18 11.89
N GLU A 106 -9.08 5.46 12.96
CA GLU A 106 -9.28 4.02 12.91
C GLU A 106 -10.57 3.65 12.18
N CYS A 107 -10.66 2.40 11.71
CA CYS A 107 -11.83 1.93 10.99
C CYS A 107 -12.97 1.62 11.95
N LEU A 108 -14.05 2.39 11.86
CA LEU A 108 -15.28 2.18 12.65
C LEU A 108 -16.31 1.29 11.93
N GLY A 109 -15.98 0.77 10.74
CA GLY A 109 -16.88 -0.05 9.92
C GLY A 109 -18.22 0.63 9.65
N GLU A 110 -19.32 -0.10 9.85
CA GLU A 110 -20.67 0.43 9.63
C GLU A 110 -21.04 1.62 10.54
N LYS A 111 -20.51 1.67 11.77
CA LYS A 111 -20.76 2.80 12.67
C LYS A 111 -20.18 4.08 12.07
N GLY A 112 -18.99 3.98 11.49
CA GLY A 112 -18.36 5.08 10.74
C GLY A 112 -19.21 5.53 9.56
N LYS A 113 -19.79 4.59 8.79
CA LYS A 113 -20.67 4.94 7.66
C LYS A 113 -21.87 5.76 8.11
N ARG A 114 -22.56 5.33 9.16
CA ARG A 114 -23.72 6.05 9.72
C ARG A 114 -23.33 7.46 10.16
N GLN A 115 -22.21 7.59 10.87
CA GLN A 115 -21.69 8.89 11.32
C GLN A 115 -21.34 9.82 10.16
N SER A 116 -20.66 9.31 9.12
CA SER A 116 -20.33 10.09 7.94
C SER A 116 -21.56 10.56 7.18
N LEU A 117 -22.60 9.72 7.06
CA LEU A 117 -23.86 10.12 6.43
C LEU A 117 -24.59 11.21 7.22
N THR A 118 -24.63 11.09 8.56
CA THR A 118 -25.19 12.15 9.41
C THR A 118 -24.41 13.46 9.26
N LYS A 119 -23.08 13.38 9.20
CA LYS A 119 -22.20 14.53 8.98
C LYS A 119 -22.45 15.17 7.62
N GLU A 120 -22.58 14.37 6.56
CA GLU A 120 -22.92 14.84 5.22
C GLU A 120 -24.23 15.61 5.23
N TYR A 121 -25.29 15.03 5.78
CA TYR A 121 -26.61 15.67 5.84
C TYR A 121 -26.56 17.02 6.59
N SER A 122 -25.83 17.04 7.72
CA SER A 122 -25.68 18.25 8.53
C SER A 122 -24.97 19.38 7.77
N ILE A 123 -23.90 19.04 7.03
CA ILE A 123 -23.15 20.03 6.26
C ILE A 123 -23.94 20.48 5.02
N LYS A 124 -24.63 19.56 4.32
CA LYS A 124 -25.49 19.92 3.18
C LYS A 124 -26.54 20.94 3.58
N ARG A 125 -27.22 20.69 4.70
CA ARG A 125 -28.21 21.63 5.25
C ARG A 125 -27.59 22.97 5.62
N GLN A 126 -26.42 22.98 6.25
CA GLN A 126 -25.71 24.23 6.56
C GLN A 126 -25.37 25.03 5.30
N ILE A 127 -24.90 24.37 4.23
CA ILE A 127 -24.60 25.02 2.95
C ILE A 127 -25.85 25.67 2.35
N GLU A 128 -26.99 24.96 2.34
CA GLU A 128 -28.27 25.47 1.84
C GLU A 128 -28.79 26.68 2.66
N GLU A 129 -28.57 26.68 3.98
CA GLU A 129 -28.97 27.75 4.89
C GLU A 129 -28.07 29.00 4.80
N THR A 130 -26.84 28.89 4.27
CA THR A 130 -25.97 30.06 4.11
C THR A 130 -26.41 30.98 2.95
N PRO A 131 -26.58 32.29 3.17
CA PRO A 131 -27.17 33.21 2.17
C PRO A 131 -26.31 33.46 0.92
N ILE A 132 -25.03 33.10 0.93
CA ILE A 132 -24.11 33.25 -0.21
C ILE A 132 -24.41 32.22 -1.31
N ALA A 133 -24.80 30.99 -0.94
CA ALA A 133 -25.10 29.92 -1.89
C ALA A 133 -26.36 30.20 -2.74
N GLN A 134 -27.33 30.94 -2.20
CA GLN A 134 -28.53 31.35 -2.95
C GLN A 134 -28.26 32.48 -3.94
N GLN A 135 -27.22 33.30 -3.70
CA GLN A 135 -26.84 34.38 -4.62
C GLN A 135 -26.08 33.83 -5.84
N GLU A 136 -25.11 32.94 -5.64
CA GLU A 136 -24.32 32.38 -6.75
C GLU A 136 -25.09 31.38 -7.64
N LEU A 137 -26.13 30.71 -7.14
CA LEU A 137 -26.99 29.86 -8.00
C LEU A 137 -27.96 30.70 -8.86
N LYS A 138 -28.31 31.93 -8.45
CA LYS A 138 -29.21 32.83 -9.19
C LYS A 138 -28.45 33.73 -10.15
N SER A 139 -27.24 34.16 -9.79
CA SER A 139 -26.31 34.77 -10.72
C SER A 139 -25.48 33.66 -11.37
N GLY A 140 -25.99 33.08 -12.46
CA GLY A 140 -25.25 32.08 -13.23
C GLY A 140 -23.79 32.50 -13.50
N PRO A 141 -22.90 31.55 -13.86
CA PRO A 141 -21.46 31.80 -13.93
C PRO A 141 -21.20 33.07 -14.72
N LEU A 142 -20.58 34.07 -14.08
CA LEU A 142 -20.26 35.33 -14.73
C LEU A 142 -19.57 35.01 -16.05
N ASN A 143 -20.15 35.52 -17.14
CA ASN A 143 -19.63 35.29 -18.48
C ASN A 143 -18.14 35.65 -18.50
N LEU A 144 -17.30 34.83 -19.14
CA LEU A 144 -15.85 35.07 -19.22
C LEU A 144 -15.54 36.50 -19.72
N ASN A 145 -16.38 37.06 -20.59
CA ASN A 145 -16.28 38.44 -21.06
C ASN A 145 -16.57 39.48 -19.97
N GLU A 146 -17.41 39.16 -18.98
CA GLU A 146 -17.74 40.07 -17.88
C GLU A 146 -16.66 40.09 -16.81
N LEU A 147 -16.03 38.94 -16.54
CA LEU A 147 -14.80 38.87 -15.73
C LEU A 147 -13.66 39.66 -16.40
N TYR A 148 -13.49 39.50 -17.71
CA TYR A 148 -12.49 40.23 -18.50
C TYR A 148 -12.76 41.74 -18.54
N ARG A 149 -14.03 42.18 -18.66
CA ARG A 149 -14.40 43.60 -18.54
C ARG A 149 -14.11 44.16 -17.15
N LYS A 150 -14.44 43.42 -16.08
CA LYS A 150 -14.23 43.86 -14.69
C LYS A 150 -12.74 43.94 -14.33
N SER A 151 -11.89 43.07 -14.88
CA SER A 151 -10.43 43.18 -14.72
C SER A 151 -9.85 44.35 -15.51
N ASN A 152 -10.36 44.63 -16.72
CA ASN A 152 -9.85 45.69 -17.60
C ASN A 152 -10.34 47.10 -17.25
N LEU A 153 -11.30 47.23 -16.33
CA LEU A 153 -11.74 48.52 -15.78
C LEU A 153 -10.79 49.09 -14.71
N ARG A 154 -9.90 48.26 -14.15
CA ARG A 154 -8.98 48.69 -13.08
C ARG A 154 -7.65 49.23 -13.58
N GLU A 155 -7.20 48.83 -14.77
CA GLU A 155 -5.89 49.22 -15.29
C GLU A 155 -6.01 49.47 -16.79
N GLY A 156 -5.72 50.69 -17.23
CA GLY A 156 -5.73 51.06 -18.65
C GLY A 156 -4.60 50.39 -19.43
N ALA A 157 -4.78 49.11 -19.78
CA ALA A 157 -3.82 48.35 -20.58
C ALA A 157 -4.43 47.95 -21.94
N PRO A 158 -3.69 48.12 -23.06
CA PRO A 158 -4.18 47.88 -24.41
C PRO A 158 -4.30 46.38 -24.73
N VAL A 159 -5.32 46.04 -25.50
CA VAL A 159 -5.65 44.67 -25.89
C VAL A 159 -4.84 44.28 -27.13
N ASP A 160 -3.77 43.51 -26.95
CA ASP A 160 -3.14 42.77 -28.06
C ASP A 160 -3.73 41.36 -28.15
N ILE A 161 -4.54 41.16 -29.20
CA ILE A 161 -5.16 39.89 -29.57
C ILE A 161 -4.14 39.06 -30.34
N ILE A 162 -3.62 38.00 -29.72
CA ILE A 162 -2.98 36.91 -30.46
C ILE A 162 -3.39 35.56 -29.83
N TYR A 163 -4.34 34.86 -30.46
CA TYR A 163 -4.13 33.44 -30.74
C TYR A 163 -4.87 32.99 -32.00
N ASN A 164 -4.10 32.32 -32.85
CA ASN A 164 -4.36 31.97 -34.23
C ASN A 164 -5.03 30.60 -34.38
N GLN A 165 -5.92 30.54 -35.38
CA GLN A 165 -6.04 29.54 -36.45
C GLN A 165 -6.31 28.07 -36.09
N SER A 166 -7.45 27.57 -36.56
CA SER A 166 -7.49 26.53 -37.61
C SER A 166 -8.92 26.21 -38.03
N ASN A 167 -9.09 25.93 -39.33
CA ASN A 167 -10.24 25.31 -40.02
C ASN A 167 -11.11 26.26 -40.85
N ALA A 168 -10.73 26.45 -42.12
CA ALA A 168 -11.42 25.80 -43.25
C ALA A 168 -10.95 26.42 -44.57
N THR A 169 -10.06 25.71 -45.26
CA THR A 169 -9.83 25.85 -46.70
C THR A 169 -10.91 25.08 -47.47
N ASN A 170 -11.31 25.65 -48.62
CA ASN A 170 -12.27 25.23 -49.65
C ASN A 170 -13.74 25.58 -49.42
#